data_AF-A0A948X862-F1
#
_entry.id   AF-A0A948X862-F1
#
_cell.length_a   1.000
_cell.length_b   1.000
_cell.length_c   1.000
_cell.angle_alpha   90.00
_cell.angle_beta   90.00
_cell.angle_gamma   90.00
#
_symmetry.space_group_name_H-M   'P 1'
#
loop_
_entity.id
_entity.type
_entity.pdbx_description
1 polymer ?
#
loop_
_entity_poly.entity_id
_entity_poly.type
_entity_poly.pdbx_seq_one_letter_code
_entity_poly.pdbx_strand_id
1 'polypeptide(L)'
;MTTTRSLGGDFAIYENSADYDPTVGAAVSAGVDLNKTTSPVGLGLYTGITGGSLYLSGVFSPGVIFGDSTTTYTTFYDNVTIAGRGQGYIDLTGGSALANFDTNTMFDPNGNAHDLYLSTVFDAALAADKLHGWSVTSVAQIKGNANAIPEPGSLALLALALLGAGVISRRNKA
;
A
#
# COMPACT_ATOMS: atom_id res chain seq x y z
N MET A 1 -24.29 0.71 -14.70
CA MET A 1 -23.05 1.00 -13.94
C MET A 1 -23.44 1.42 -12.54
N THR A 2 -22.98 0.68 -11.54
CA THR A 2 -23.30 0.85 -10.13
C THR A 2 -22.07 1.37 -9.39
N THR A 3 -22.30 2.23 -8.39
CA THR A 3 -21.25 2.76 -7.52
C THR A 3 -21.47 2.27 -6.09
N THR A 4 -20.41 1.79 -5.45
CA THR A 4 -20.38 1.50 -4.02
C THR A 4 -19.30 2.34 -3.34
N ARG A 5 -19.57 2.71 -2.09
CA ARG A 5 -18.73 3.60 -1.28
C ARG A 5 -18.41 2.90 0.04
N SER A 6 -17.19 3.04 0.49
CA SER A 6 -16.72 2.53 1.77
C SER A 6 -16.19 3.67 2.64
N LEU A 7 -16.22 3.43 3.95
CA LEU A 7 -15.74 4.34 4.97
C LEU A 7 -14.64 3.64 5.78
N GLY A 8 -13.55 4.35 6.02
CA GLY A 8 -12.40 3.85 6.77
C GLY A 8 -11.56 2.84 6.00
N GLY A 9 -10.84 2.02 6.77
CA GLY A 9 -9.83 1.08 6.28
C GLY A 9 -8.44 1.51 6.73
N ASP A 10 -7.66 0.56 7.21
CA ASP A 10 -6.30 0.73 7.67
C ASP A 10 -5.44 -0.45 7.24
N PHE A 11 -4.13 -0.24 7.19
CA PHE A 11 -3.18 -1.32 6.96
C PHE A 11 -1.93 -1.12 7.80
N ALA A 12 -1.25 -2.24 8.06
CA ALA A 12 0.08 -2.27 8.66
C ALA A 12 0.93 -3.34 7.97
N ILE A 13 2.18 -2.98 7.68
CA ILE A 13 3.22 -3.83 7.13
C ILE A 13 4.31 -3.92 8.18
N TYR A 14 4.73 -5.15 8.49
CA TYR A 14 5.78 -5.43 9.46
C TYR A 14 6.99 -6.05 8.76
N GLU A 15 8.18 -5.74 9.26
CA GLU A 15 9.45 -6.33 8.82
C GLU A 15 10.08 -7.17 9.93
N ASN A 16 10.90 -8.15 9.55
CA ASN A 16 11.64 -9.01 10.48
C ASN A 16 10.73 -9.73 11.49
N SER A 17 9.51 -10.07 11.09
CA SER A 17 8.63 -10.93 11.90
C SER A 17 9.25 -12.31 12.05
N ALA A 18 9.26 -12.83 13.27
CA ALA A 18 9.50 -14.25 13.47
C ALA A 18 8.24 -15.00 12.98
N ASP A 19 8.45 -16.15 12.36
CA ASP A 19 7.41 -17.12 12.07
C ASP A 19 6.38 -16.71 10.99
N TYR A 20 6.86 -16.56 9.73
CA TYR A 20 5.99 -17.01 8.64
C TYR A 20 5.84 -18.53 8.76
N ASP A 21 4.81 -18.97 9.47
CA ASP A 21 4.40 -20.37 9.53
C ASP A 21 3.33 -20.62 8.45
N PRO A 22 3.69 -21.27 7.32
CA PRO A 22 2.74 -21.56 6.25
C PRO A 22 1.65 -22.57 6.65
N THR A 23 1.75 -23.20 7.83
CA THR A 23 0.78 -24.17 8.34
C THR A 23 -0.35 -23.53 9.15
N VAL A 24 -0.20 -22.27 9.57
CA VAL A 24 -1.25 -21.45 10.23
C VAL A 24 -1.82 -20.35 9.34
N GLY A 25 -1.37 -20.26 8.08
CA GLY A 25 -2.14 -19.54 7.05
C GLY A 25 -3.53 -20.17 6.89
N ALA A 26 -4.52 -19.38 6.46
CA ALA A 26 -5.90 -19.83 6.33
C ALA A 26 -5.99 -21.26 5.80
N ALA A 27 -6.47 -22.20 6.63
CA ALA A 27 -6.92 -23.48 6.13
C ALA A 27 -7.98 -23.15 5.07
N VAL A 28 -7.63 -23.34 3.79
CA VAL A 28 -8.46 -23.01 2.63
C VAL A 28 -9.77 -23.81 2.68
N SER A 29 -10.73 -23.31 3.45
CA SER A 29 -12.15 -23.56 3.28
C SER A 29 -12.71 -22.40 2.46
N ALA A 30 -13.56 -22.71 1.48
CA ALA A 30 -13.97 -21.79 0.42
C ALA A 30 -14.56 -20.44 0.93
N GLY A 31 -13.74 -19.36 0.88
CA GLY A 31 -14.02 -17.90 1.07
C GLY A 31 -14.64 -17.45 2.41
N VAL A 32 -14.48 -16.23 2.99
CA VAL A 32 -13.53 -15.10 2.95
C VAL A 32 -13.45 -14.56 4.40
N ASP A 33 -12.25 -14.48 4.99
CA ASP A 33 -11.74 -13.39 5.86
C ASP A 33 -10.26 -13.62 6.15
N LEU A 34 -9.41 -12.59 6.08
CA LEU A 34 -7.96 -12.70 6.31
C LEU A 34 -7.45 -11.95 7.55
N ASN A 35 -8.28 -11.28 8.37
CA ASN A 35 -7.84 -10.68 9.66
C ASN A 35 -8.94 -10.07 10.60
N LYS A 36 -10.23 -10.39 10.51
CA LYS A 36 -11.26 -9.63 11.27
C LYS A 36 -11.23 -9.78 12.80
N THR A 37 -10.65 -8.83 13.52
CA THR A 37 -10.71 -8.76 15.00
C THR A 37 -11.96 -8.08 15.60
N THR A 38 -12.92 -7.63 14.80
CA THR A 38 -14.17 -7.00 15.30
C THR A 38 -15.48 -7.70 14.87
N SER A 39 -15.41 -8.93 14.34
CA SER A 39 -16.50 -9.88 14.59
C SER A 39 -16.53 -10.16 16.09
N PRO A 40 -17.66 -10.48 16.74
CA PRO A 40 -17.68 -10.95 18.13
C PRO A 40 -16.82 -12.23 18.39
N VAL A 41 -16.17 -12.74 17.35
CA VAL A 41 -15.18 -13.80 17.30
C VAL A 41 -13.97 -13.28 16.50
N GLY A 42 -12.93 -12.78 17.16
CA GLY A 42 -11.73 -12.30 16.45
C GLY A 42 -11.15 -13.36 15.52
N LEU A 43 -11.02 -13.03 14.23
CA LEU A 43 -10.55 -13.89 13.15
C LEU A 43 -9.04 -13.71 12.94
N GLY A 44 -8.25 -13.91 14.00
CA GLY A 44 -6.79 -14.00 13.92
C GLY A 44 -6.38 -15.08 12.90
N LEU A 45 -6.02 -14.67 11.68
CA LEU A 45 -5.71 -15.57 10.56
C LEU A 45 -4.27 -15.42 10.02
N TYR A 46 -3.48 -14.56 10.66
CA TYR A 46 -2.01 -14.65 10.70
C TYR A 46 -1.55 -14.69 12.17
N THR A 47 -1.98 -15.70 12.92
CA THR A 47 -1.46 -15.94 14.29
C THR A 47 0.01 -16.34 14.29
N GLY A 48 0.59 -16.69 13.14
CA GLY A 48 2.00 -17.04 12.99
C GLY A 48 2.93 -15.83 13.03
N ILE A 49 2.49 -14.67 12.54
CA ILE A 49 3.35 -13.48 12.49
C ILE A 49 3.42 -12.88 13.90
N THR A 50 4.42 -13.30 14.65
CA THR A 50 4.71 -12.77 15.99
C THR A 50 6.07 -12.07 15.98
N GLY A 51 6.14 -10.98 16.72
CA GLY A 51 7.28 -10.07 16.59
C GLY A 51 7.34 -9.40 15.21
N GLY A 52 8.46 -8.73 14.97
CA GLY A 52 8.62 -7.82 13.83
C GLY A 52 8.41 -6.37 14.23
N SER A 53 9.14 -5.49 13.55
CA SER A 53 9.04 -4.05 13.71
C SER A 53 8.04 -3.52 12.71
N LEU A 54 7.22 -2.54 13.11
CA LEU A 54 6.32 -1.86 12.17
C LEU A 54 7.16 -1.18 11.08
N TYR A 55 7.01 -1.62 9.84
CA TYR A 55 7.70 -1.06 8.69
C TYR A 55 6.94 0.13 8.12
N LEU A 56 5.63 -0.03 7.90
CA LEU A 56 4.77 1.01 7.36
C LEU A 56 3.31 0.79 7.78
N SER A 57 2.60 1.82 8.20
CA SER A 57 1.14 1.79 8.39
C SER A 57 0.48 2.97 7.70
N GLY A 58 -0.81 2.83 7.39
CA GLY A 58 -1.58 3.91 6.80
C GLY A 58 -3.08 3.70 6.95
N VAL A 59 -3.82 4.78 6.75
CA VAL A 59 -5.28 4.82 6.80
C VAL A 59 -5.84 5.31 5.48
N PHE A 60 -6.96 4.75 5.05
CA PHE A 60 -7.67 5.27 3.89
C PHE A 60 -8.36 6.58 4.26
N SER A 61 -8.09 7.61 3.45
CA SER A 61 -8.50 8.97 3.75
C SER A 61 -9.67 9.42 2.87
N PRO A 62 -10.59 10.25 3.39
CA PRO A 62 -11.69 10.78 2.61
C PRO A 62 -11.20 11.67 1.47
N GLY A 63 -12.08 11.90 0.49
CA GLY A 63 -11.81 12.84 -0.59
C GLY A 63 -11.72 12.21 -1.98
N VAL A 64 -11.92 10.90 -2.07
CA VAL A 64 -11.90 10.16 -3.35
C VAL A 64 -13.00 10.58 -4.34
N ILE A 65 -14.02 11.32 -3.87
CA ILE A 65 -15.10 11.90 -4.67
C ILE A 65 -15.13 13.42 -4.42
N PHE A 66 -15.26 14.21 -5.50
CA PHE A 66 -15.39 15.67 -5.40
C PHE A 66 -16.62 16.09 -4.59
N GLY A 67 -16.43 16.95 -3.60
CA GLY A 67 -17.48 17.42 -2.70
C GLY A 67 -17.89 16.41 -1.61
N ASP A 68 -17.22 15.26 -1.50
CA ASP A 68 -17.48 14.24 -0.48
C ASP A 68 -16.31 14.14 0.50
N SER A 69 -16.55 14.56 1.75
CA SER A 69 -15.56 14.54 2.82
C SER A 69 -15.62 13.28 3.70
N THR A 70 -16.34 12.24 3.27
CA THR A 70 -16.59 11.03 4.08
C THR A 70 -16.10 9.75 3.42
N THR A 71 -16.32 9.61 2.11
CA THR A 71 -15.97 8.39 1.37
C THR A 71 -14.45 8.25 1.25
N THR A 72 -13.90 7.15 1.76
CA THR A 72 -12.46 6.84 1.74
C THR A 72 -12.05 5.93 0.58
N TYR A 73 -12.99 5.14 0.07
CA TYR A 73 -12.79 4.27 -1.09
C TYR A 73 -14.08 4.19 -1.91
N THR A 74 -13.95 4.23 -3.24
CA THR A 74 -15.09 4.11 -4.15
C THR A 74 -14.83 3.04 -5.19
N THR A 75 -15.89 2.33 -5.54
CA THR A 75 -15.88 1.29 -6.56
C THR A 75 -16.95 1.57 -7.61
N PHE A 76 -16.62 1.34 -8.86
CA PHE A 76 -17.54 1.39 -9.99
C PHE A 76 -17.54 0.04 -10.70
N TYR A 77 -18.70 -0.56 -10.88
CA TYR A 77 -18.80 -1.86 -11.55
C TYR A 77 -20.06 -1.98 -12.41
N ASP A 78 -20.01 -2.94 -13.32
CA ASP A 78 -21.13 -3.34 -14.16
C ASP A 78 -21.98 -4.39 -13.44
N ASN A 79 -23.31 -4.20 -13.42
CA ASN A 79 -24.23 -5.11 -12.72
C ASN A 79 -24.56 -6.38 -13.52
N VAL A 80 -24.17 -6.45 -14.79
CA VAL A 80 -24.28 -7.63 -15.65
C VAL A 80 -23.02 -8.46 -15.57
N THR A 81 -21.83 -7.85 -15.62
CA THR A 81 -20.55 -8.58 -15.67
C THR A 81 -19.76 -8.61 -14.37
N ILE A 82 -20.17 -7.86 -13.33
CA ILE A 82 -19.45 -7.63 -12.06
C ILE A 82 -18.03 -7.07 -12.20
N ALA A 83 -17.56 -6.80 -13.42
CA ALA A 83 -16.28 -6.19 -13.70
C ALA A 83 -16.29 -4.71 -13.32
N GLY A 84 -15.17 -4.20 -12.84
CA GLY A 84 -15.11 -2.85 -12.34
C GLY A 84 -13.73 -2.38 -11.93
N ARG A 85 -13.72 -1.21 -11.29
CA ARG A 85 -12.53 -0.55 -10.77
C ARG A 85 -12.82 0.07 -9.43
N GLY A 86 -11.80 0.18 -8.59
CA GLY A 86 -11.87 0.89 -7.33
C GLY A 86 -10.68 1.83 -7.16
N GLN A 87 -10.85 2.80 -6.27
CA GLN A 87 -9.83 3.79 -5.98
C GLN A 87 -9.99 4.34 -4.57
N GLY A 88 -8.87 4.78 -3.99
CA GLY A 88 -8.82 5.43 -2.69
C GLY A 88 -7.49 6.14 -2.46
N TYR A 89 -7.49 7.10 -1.55
CA TYR A 89 -6.30 7.77 -1.07
C TYR A 89 -5.92 7.25 0.30
N ILE A 90 -4.64 7.33 0.63
CA ILE A 90 -4.10 6.78 1.87
C ILE A 90 -3.12 7.80 2.46
N ASP A 91 -3.29 8.08 3.75
CA ASP A 91 -2.31 8.82 4.56
C ASP A 91 -1.53 7.82 5.41
N LEU A 92 -0.21 7.94 5.38
CA LEU A 92 0.69 7.08 6.15
C LEU A 92 0.77 7.57 7.59
N THR A 93 0.76 6.64 8.53
CA THR A 93 0.58 6.95 9.96
C THR A 93 1.73 6.50 10.84
N GLY A 94 2.61 5.64 10.35
CA GLY A 94 3.65 5.05 11.18
C GLY A 94 4.59 4.09 10.47
N GLY A 95 5.59 3.64 11.22
CA GLY A 95 6.58 2.65 10.80
C GLY A 95 7.98 3.21 10.53
N SER A 96 8.96 2.31 10.52
CA SER A 96 10.38 2.64 10.28
C SER A 96 10.62 3.31 8.92
N ALA A 97 9.76 3.03 7.92
CA ALA A 97 9.84 3.60 6.59
C ALA A 97 8.94 4.82 6.36
N LEU A 98 8.19 5.31 7.36
CA LEU A 98 7.25 6.43 7.21
C LEU A 98 7.91 7.64 6.55
N ALA A 99 9.07 8.07 7.06
CA ALA A 99 9.79 9.23 6.55
C ALA A 99 10.22 9.11 5.06
N ASN A 100 10.23 7.89 4.50
CA ASN A 100 10.54 7.68 3.10
C ASN A 100 9.32 7.86 2.19
N PHE A 101 8.10 7.76 2.71
CA PHE A 101 6.88 7.72 1.90
C PHE A 101 5.83 8.77 2.29
N ASP A 102 5.93 9.37 3.48
CA ASP A 102 5.16 10.54 3.91
C ASP A 102 5.61 11.76 3.09
N THR A 103 4.94 11.97 1.96
CA THR A 103 5.31 12.99 0.98
C THR A 103 4.20 13.99 0.73
N ASN A 104 2.94 13.64 1.01
CA ASN A 104 1.78 14.49 0.76
C ASN A 104 1.77 15.02 -0.69
N THR A 105 2.05 14.16 -1.66
CA THR A 105 2.18 14.54 -3.09
C THR A 105 1.03 14.07 -3.96
N MET A 106 0.13 13.24 -3.43
CA MET A 106 -1.04 12.74 -4.13
C MET A 106 -2.24 13.63 -3.82
N PHE A 107 -2.65 14.45 -4.79
CA PHE A 107 -3.80 15.33 -4.59
C PHE A 107 -5.11 14.63 -4.93
N ASP A 108 -6.09 14.78 -4.04
CA ASP A 108 -7.47 14.36 -4.28
C ASP A 108 -8.22 15.37 -5.18
N PRO A 109 -9.40 15.00 -5.71
CA PRO A 109 -10.26 15.93 -6.44
C PRO A 109 -10.65 17.20 -5.68
N ASN A 110 -10.60 17.20 -4.35
CA ASN A 110 -10.94 18.34 -3.48
C ASN A 110 -9.73 19.25 -3.21
N GLY A 111 -8.53 18.89 -3.67
CA GLY A 111 -7.28 19.61 -3.44
C GLY A 111 -6.55 19.25 -2.14
N ASN A 112 -7.00 18.25 -1.39
CA ASN A 112 -6.27 17.72 -0.23
C ASN A 112 -5.08 16.89 -0.69
N ALA A 113 -4.00 16.91 0.09
CA ALA A 113 -2.80 16.16 -0.17
C ALA A 113 -2.80 14.86 0.65
N HIS A 114 -2.33 13.79 0.02
CA HIS A 114 -2.20 12.45 0.58
C HIS A 114 -0.84 11.83 0.19
N ASP A 115 -0.47 10.75 0.85
CA ASP A 115 0.78 10.07 0.57
C ASP A 115 0.68 9.11 -0.60
N LEU A 116 -0.35 8.28 -0.60
CA LEU A 116 -0.54 7.24 -1.61
C LEU A 116 -1.93 7.29 -2.25
N TYR A 117 -1.99 6.79 -3.47
CA TYR A 117 -3.21 6.54 -4.22
C TYR A 117 -3.27 5.07 -4.64
N LEU A 118 -4.34 4.40 -4.23
CA LEU A 118 -4.67 3.05 -4.65
C LEU A 118 -5.62 3.10 -5.85
N SER A 119 -5.31 2.32 -6.88
CA SER A 119 -6.22 2.02 -7.98
C SER A 119 -6.32 0.52 -8.15
N THR A 120 -7.53 0.00 -8.27
CA THR A 120 -7.80 -1.42 -8.49
C THR A 120 -8.64 -1.61 -9.74
N VAL A 121 -8.45 -2.74 -10.40
CA VAL A 121 -9.33 -3.25 -11.45
C VAL A 121 -9.66 -4.68 -11.07
N PHE A 122 -10.93 -5.06 -11.20
CA PHE A 122 -11.39 -6.41 -10.91
C PHE A 122 -12.35 -6.90 -11.98
N ASP A 123 -12.35 -8.21 -12.16
CA ASP A 123 -13.20 -8.92 -13.11
C ASP A 123 -13.75 -10.19 -12.47
N ALA A 124 -14.68 -10.86 -13.14
CA ALA A 124 -15.23 -12.13 -12.72
C ALA A 124 -14.11 -13.13 -12.47
N ALA A 125 -14.16 -13.77 -11.31
CA ALA A 125 -13.22 -14.81 -10.94
C ALA A 125 -13.20 -15.96 -11.96
N LEU A 126 -12.02 -16.55 -12.19
CA LEU A 126 -11.90 -17.74 -13.01
C LEU A 126 -12.60 -18.93 -12.34
N ALA A 127 -12.90 -19.97 -13.11
CA ALA A 127 -13.62 -21.14 -12.58
C ALA A 127 -12.91 -21.77 -11.37
N ALA A 128 -11.58 -21.81 -11.39
CA ALA A 128 -10.78 -22.31 -10.27
C ALA A 128 -10.91 -21.44 -9.01
N ASP A 129 -10.98 -20.12 -9.14
CA ASP A 129 -11.09 -19.19 -8.02
C ASP A 129 -12.49 -19.22 -7.40
N LYS A 130 -13.52 -19.39 -8.24
CA LYS A 130 -14.92 -19.54 -7.81
C LYS A 130 -15.13 -20.77 -6.94
N LEU A 131 -14.40 -21.86 -7.17
CA LEU A 131 -14.43 -23.06 -6.32
C LEU A 131 -13.94 -22.77 -4.89
N HIS A 132 -13.13 -21.72 -4.72
CA HIS A 132 -12.61 -21.27 -3.43
C HIS A 132 -13.43 -20.11 -2.84
N GLY A 133 -14.63 -19.84 -3.36
CA GLY A 133 -15.54 -18.82 -2.83
C GLY A 133 -15.23 -17.39 -3.28
N TRP A 134 -14.27 -17.19 -4.19
CA TRP A 134 -13.98 -15.86 -4.73
C TRP A 134 -14.95 -15.49 -5.85
N SER A 135 -15.59 -14.33 -5.72
CA SER A 135 -16.48 -13.79 -6.77
C SER A 135 -15.71 -13.03 -7.85
N VAL A 136 -14.58 -12.43 -7.50
CA VAL A 136 -13.78 -11.58 -8.38
C VAL A 136 -12.29 -11.86 -8.23
N THR A 137 -11.54 -11.67 -9.30
CA THR A 137 -10.08 -11.51 -9.27
C THR A 137 -9.76 -10.04 -9.45
N SER A 138 -8.70 -9.55 -8.79
CA SER A 138 -8.34 -8.13 -8.85
C SER A 138 -6.84 -7.92 -9.02
N VAL A 139 -6.49 -6.83 -9.70
CA VAL A 139 -5.14 -6.30 -9.80
C VAL A 139 -5.16 -4.88 -9.27
N ALA A 140 -4.17 -4.55 -8.43
CA ALA A 140 -4.06 -3.26 -7.78
C ALA A 140 -2.72 -2.60 -8.10
N GLN A 141 -2.72 -1.27 -8.14
CA GLN A 141 -1.53 -0.43 -8.20
C GLN A 141 -1.61 0.60 -7.10
N ILE A 142 -0.50 0.77 -6.38
CA ILE A 142 -0.30 1.85 -5.41
C ILE A 142 0.68 2.84 -6.04
N LYS A 143 0.32 4.12 -6.02
CA LYS A 143 1.13 5.23 -6.52
C LYS A 143 1.42 6.17 -5.37
N GLY A 144 2.62 6.70 -5.32
CA GLY A 144 3.05 7.72 -4.37
C GLY A 144 4.48 8.10 -4.68
N ASN A 145 4.92 9.27 -4.24
CA ASN A 145 6.34 9.55 -4.25
C ASN A 145 7.01 8.89 -3.05
N ALA A 146 8.25 8.50 -3.25
CA ALA A 146 9.17 8.24 -2.16
C ALA A 146 10.17 9.38 -2.11
N ASN A 147 10.53 9.82 -0.90
CA ASN A 147 11.72 10.62 -0.71
C ASN A 147 12.89 9.82 -1.30
N ALA A 148 13.59 10.41 -2.27
CA ALA A 148 14.67 9.75 -2.98
C ALA A 148 15.73 9.33 -1.96
N ILE A 149 15.79 8.04 -1.63
CA ILE A 149 16.88 7.47 -0.85
C ILE A 149 18.10 7.55 -1.76
N PRO A 150 19.12 8.38 -1.47
CA PRO A 150 20.29 8.48 -2.33
C PRO A 150 20.89 7.09 -2.46
N GLU A 151 20.95 6.57 -3.68
CA GLU A 151 21.54 5.26 -3.90
C GLU A 151 22.99 5.30 -3.39
N PRO A 152 23.48 4.26 -2.70
CA PRO A 152 24.86 4.20 -2.22
C PRO A 152 25.89 4.52 -3.32
N GLY A 153 25.60 4.16 -4.57
CA GLY A 153 26.42 4.49 -5.73
C GLY A 153 26.52 5.99 -6.04
N SER A 154 25.45 6.76 -5.82
CA SER A 154 25.45 8.21 -6.06
C SER A 154 26.34 8.94 -5.04
N LEU A 155 26.33 8.48 -3.78
CA LEU A 155 27.24 9.00 -2.75
C LEU A 155 28.69 8.61 -3.02
N ALA A 156 28.94 7.38 -3.47
CA ALA A 156 30.27 6.93 -3.87
C ALA A 156 30.82 7.73 -5.06
N LEU A 157 29.98 8.02 -6.06
CA LEU A 157 30.36 8.83 -7.22
C LEU A 157 30.64 10.29 -6.83
N LEU A 158 29.83 10.88 -5.94
CA LEU A 158 30.09 12.21 -5.39
C LEU A 158 31.40 12.25 -4.60
N ALA A 159 31.65 11.25 -3.74
CA ALA A 159 32.90 11.14 -2.99
C ALA A 159 34.11 10.99 -3.93
N LEU A 160 33.98 10.19 -5.00
CA LEU A 160 35.03 10.03 -6.01
C LEU A 160 35.27 11.33 -6.79
N ALA A 161 34.22 12.07 -7.14
CA ALA A 161 34.31 13.36 -7.79
C ALA A 161 35.03 14.39 -6.90
N LEU A 162 34.70 14.45 -5.61
CA LEU A 162 35.40 15.32 -4.64
C LEU A 162 36.87 14.90 -4.44
N LEU A 163 37.16 13.59 -4.41
CA LEU A 163 38.53 13.08 -4.31
C LEU A 163 39.35 13.49 -5.54
N GLY A 164 38.79 13.35 -6.74
CA GLY A 164 39.42 13.79 -7.99
C GLY A 164 39.67 15.30 -8.02
N ALA A 165 38.67 16.11 -7.62
CA ALA A 165 38.81 17.55 -7.51
C ALA A 165 39.89 17.97 -6.49
N GLY A 166 39.99 17.27 -5.36
CA GLY A 166 41.03 17.48 -4.35
C GLY A 166 42.43 17.19 -4.87
N VAL A 167 42.62 16.11 -5.62
CA VAL A 167 43.91 15.74 -6.24
C VAL A 167 44.34 16.77 -7.29
N ILE A 168 43.41 17.24 -8.13
CA ILE A 168 43.69 18.26 -9.16
C ILE A 168 44.01 19.62 -8.50
N SER A 169 43.26 20.02 -7.48
CA SER A 169 43.50 21.25 -6.72
C SER A 169 44.90 21.26 -6.07
N ARG A 170 45.38 20.11 -5.59
CA ARG A 170 46.72 19.96 -5.01
C ARG A 170 47.84 20.08 -6.04
N ARG A 171 47.61 19.61 -7.28
CA ARG A 171 48.57 19.73 -8.40
C ARG A 171 48.74 21.16 -8.89
N ASN A 172 47.73 22.01 -8.75
CA ASN A 172 47.80 23.41 -9.17
C ASN A 172 48.43 24.34 -8.12
N LYS A 173 48.77 23.84 -6.93
CA LYS A 173 49.42 24.58 -5.84
C LYS A 173 50.90 24.21 -5.62
N ALA A 174 51.40 23.20 -6.33
CA ALA A 174 52.82 22.84 -6.39
C ALA A 174 53.43 23.40 -7.67
#